data_AF-A0A4R5VME0-F1
#
_entry.id   AF-A0A4R5VME0-F1
#
_cell.length_a   1.000
_cell.length_b   1.000
_cell.length_c   1.000
_cell.angle_alpha   90.00
_cell.angle_beta   90.00
_cell.angle_gamma   90.00
#
_symmetry.space_group_name_H-M   'P 1'
#
loop_
_entity.id
_entity.type
_entity.pdbx_description
1 polymer ?
#
loop_
_entity_poly.entity_id
_entity_poly.type
_entity_poly.pdbx_seq_one_letter_code
_entity_poly.pdbx_strand_id
1 'polypeptide(L)' 'AHQIIQNARRVLAIELICAMQAVEYRGVDKMATQTRRLYEKGREIVPSITKDRIFSKDIERAAEGLKTMDFAELTQSVVL' A
#
# COMPACT_ATOMS: atom_id res chain seq x y z
N ALA A 1 12.16 -14.16 -16.21
CA ALA A 1 12.28 -13.09 -15.18
C ALA A 1 11.02 -12.21 -15.06
N HIS A 2 10.49 -11.66 -16.16
CA HIS A 2 9.37 -10.69 -16.13
C HIS A 2 8.11 -11.18 -15.39
N GLN A 3 7.66 -12.41 -15.66
CA GLN A 3 6.48 -13.00 -14.99
C GLN A 3 6.66 -13.13 -13.47
N ILE A 4 7.86 -13.48 -13.01
CA ILE A 4 8.16 -13.61 -11.57
C ILE A 4 8.00 -12.26 -10.88
N ILE A 5 8.56 -11.19 -11.47
CA ILE A 5 8.46 -9.83 -10.93
C ILE A 5 7.00 -9.37 -10.88
N GLN A 6 6.22 -9.63 -11.94
CA GLN A 6 4.81 -9.27 -11.99
C GLN A 6 3.99 -9.99 -10.91
N ASN A 7 4.23 -11.28 -10.70
CA ASN A 7 3.54 -12.07 -9.69
C ASN A 7 3.93 -11.62 -8.28
N ALA A 8 5.22 -11.40 -8.02
CA ALA A 8 5.69 -10.88 -6.74
C ALA A 8 5.04 -9.53 -6.40
N ARG A 9 4.87 -8.64 -7.40
CA ARG A 9 4.20 -7.35 -7.19
C ARG A 9 2.73 -7.50 -6.79
N ARG A 10 2.01 -8.48 -7.36
CA ARG A 10 0.62 -8.77 -6.94
C ARG A 10 0.56 -9.29 -5.51
N VAL A 11 1.52 -10.13 -5.09
CA VAL A 11 1.63 -10.60 -3.70
C VAL A 11 1.84 -9.40 -2.76
N LEU A 12 2.78 -8.52 -3.09
CA LEU A 12 3.04 -7.30 -2.31
C LEU A 12 1.83 -6.35 -2.31
N ALA A 13 1.07 -6.26 -3.40
CA ALA A 13 -0.15 -5.47 -3.47
C ALA A 13 -1.22 -6.00 -2.50
N ILE A 14 -1.39 -7.32 -2.42
CA ILE A 14 -2.31 -7.96 -1.46
C ILE A 14 -1.85 -7.65 -0.02
N GLU A 15 -0.56 -7.80 0.25
CA GLU A 15 0.01 -7.51 1.57
C GLU A 15 -0.18 -6.04 1.98
N LEU A 16 0.05 -5.10 1.07
CA LEU A 16 -0.19 -3.66 1.31
C LEU A 16 -1.65 -3.40 1.66
N ILE A 17 -2.61 -3.98 0.92
CA ILE A 17 -4.04 -3.82 1.21
C ILE A 17 -4.38 -4.35 2.60
N CYS A 18 -3.88 -5.55 2.94
CA CYS A 18 -4.07 -6.14 4.27
C CYS A 18 -3.43 -5.29 5.38
N ALA A 19 -2.22 -4.76 5.16
CA ALA A 19 -1.52 -3.93 6.13
C ALA A 19 -2.25 -2.60 6.39
N MET A 20 -2.74 -1.93 5.34
CA MET A 20 -3.55 -0.72 5.49
C MET A 20 -4.82 -0.99 6.29
N GLN A 21 -5.48 -2.11 6.03
CA GLN A 21 -6.68 -2.49 6.78
C GLN A 21 -6.36 -2.84 8.25
N ALA A 22 -5.27 -3.56 8.49
CA ALA A 22 -4.84 -3.91 9.85
C ALA A 22 -4.54 -2.66 10.69
N VAL A 23 -3.89 -1.66 10.09
CA VAL A 23 -3.56 -0.40 10.77
C VAL A 23 -4.81 0.40 11.10
N GLU A 24 -5.83 0.42 10.25
CA GLU A 24 -7.11 1.07 10.58
C GLU A 24 -7.74 0.50 11.86
N TYR A 25 -7.65 -0.82 12.07
CA TYR A 25 -8.14 -1.45 13.30
C TYR A 25 -7.23 -1.24 14.50
N ARG A 26 -5.93 -1.03 14.30
CA ARG A 26 -4.93 -0.91 15.39
C ARG A 26 -4.67 0.53 15.83
N GLY A 27 -4.97 1.51 14.97
CA GLY A 27 -4.77 2.94 15.16
C GLY A 27 -3.76 3.53 14.18
N VAL A 28 -4.25 4.28 13.19
CA VAL A 28 -3.44 5.02 12.20
C VAL A 28 -2.59 6.11 12.88
N ASP A 29 -3.06 6.65 13.99
CA ASP A 29 -2.39 7.64 14.83
C ASP A 29 -1.07 7.12 15.43
N LYS A 30 -0.90 5.81 15.56
CA LYS A 30 0.28 5.16 16.13
C LYS A 30 1.36 4.82 15.11
N MET A 31 1.15 5.13 13.84
CA MET A 31 2.12 4.86 12.79
C MET A 31 3.33 5.80 12.89
N ALA A 32 4.50 5.28 12.53
CA ALA A 32 5.66 6.14 12.24
C ALA A 32 5.36 7.05 11.05
N THR A 33 6.02 8.21 10.98
CA THR A 33 5.77 9.22 9.94
C THR A 33 5.89 8.67 8.52
N GLN A 34 6.89 7.82 8.25
CA GLN A 34 7.14 7.27 6.91
C GLN A 34 6.05 6.27 6.51
N THR A 35 5.69 5.35 7.41
CA THR A 35 4.67 4.35 7.13
C THR A 35 3.27 4.98 7.07
N ARG A 36 3.03 6.06 7.82
CA ARG A 36 1.81 6.86 7.71
C ARG A 36 1.67 7.50 6.32
N ARG A 37 2.73 8.07 5.76
CA ARG A 37 2.71 8.59 4.38
C ARG A 37 2.42 7.50 3.35
N LEU A 38 3.02 6.32 3.52
CA LEU A 38 2.74 5.17 2.66
C LEU A 38 1.27 4.73 2.78
N TYR A 39 0.72 4.71 3.99
CA TYR A 39 -0.69 4.42 4.24
C TYR A 39 -1.60 5.45 3.56
N GLU A 40 -1.32 6.75 3.72
CA GLU A 40 -2.10 7.84 3.11
C GLU A 40 -2.10 7.73 1.58
N LYS A 41 -0.92 7.61 0.94
CA LYS A 41 -0.80 7.36 -0.51
C LYS A 41 -1.49 6.06 -0.94
N GLY A 42 -1.37 5.00 -0.16
CA GLY A 42 -2.02 3.72 -0.43
C GLY A 42 -3.54 3.81 -0.41
N ARG A 43 -4.11 4.62 0.50
CA ARG A 43 -5.56 4.86 0.62
C ARG A 43 -6.14 5.72 -0.49
N GLU A 44 -5.34 6.57 -1.14
CA GLU A 44 -5.73 7.25 -2.38
C GLU A 44 -5.93 6.24 -3.53
N ILE A 45 -5.15 5.16 -3.55
CA ILE A 45 -5.22 4.13 -4.60
C ILE A 45 -6.29 3.09 -4.30
N VAL A 46 -6.35 2.58 -3.06
CA VAL A 46 -7.30 1.55 -2.62
C VAL A 46 -8.07 2.04 -1.38
N PRO A 47 -9.37 2.33 -1.50
CA PRO A 47 -10.16 2.82 -0.38
C PRO A 47 -10.31 1.76 0.72
N SER A 48 -10.63 2.20 1.95
CA SER A 48 -10.90 1.31 3.08
C SER A 48 -11.94 0.23 2.74
N ILE A 49 -11.76 -0.96 3.32
CA ILE A 49 -12.65 -2.10 3.11
C ILE A 49 -13.74 -2.04 4.18
N THR A 50 -14.91 -1.53 3.80
CA THR A 50 -16.08 -1.43 4.68
C THR A 50 -17.11 -2.54 4.46
N LYS A 51 -17.06 -3.18 3.29
CA LYS A 51 -17.89 -4.30 2.88
C LYS A 51 -17.18 -5.09 1.80
N ASP A 52 -17.63 -6.32 1.59
CA ASP A 52 -17.13 -7.15 0.49
C ASP A 52 -17.34 -6.49 -0.87
N ARG A 53 -16.33 -6.65 -1.72
CA ARG A 53 -16.30 -6.15 -3.09
C ARG A 53 -15.33 -6.97 -3.94
N ILE A 54 -15.28 -6.64 -5.22
CA ILE A 54 -14.35 -7.29 -6.16
C ILE A 54 -12.93 -6.77 -5.91
N PHE A 55 -12.11 -7.55 -5.21
CA PHE A 55 -10.74 -7.19 -4.86
C PHE A 55 -9.73 -7.29 -6.01
N SER A 56 -10.05 -7.99 -7.11
CA SER A 56 -9.13 -8.08 -8.26
C SER A 56 -8.77 -6.69 -8.82
N LYS A 57 -9.74 -5.78 -8.84
CA LYS A 57 -9.52 -4.38 -9.25
C LYS A 57 -8.64 -3.61 -8.27
N ASP A 58 -8.73 -3.92 -6.98
CA ASP A 58 -7.91 -3.27 -5.96
C ASP A 58 -6.47 -3.76 -6.02
N ILE A 59 -6.28 -5.08 -6.20
CA ILE A 59 -4.97 -5.71 -6.33
C ILE A 59 -4.23 -5.18 -7.55
N GLU A 60 -4.88 -5.09 -8.72
CA GLU A 60 -4.22 -4.57 -9.94
C GLU A 60 -3.90 -3.07 -9.80
N ARG A 61 -4.78 -2.27 -9.18
CA ARG A 61 -4.48 -0.85 -8.90
C ARG A 61 -3.31 -0.67 -7.94
N ALA A 62 -3.28 -1.43 -6.84
CA ALA A 62 -2.18 -1.41 -5.90
C ALA A 62 -0.88 -1.93 -6.53
N ALA A 63 -0.94 -2.95 -7.39
CA ALA A 63 0.21 -3.45 -8.12
C ALA A 63 0.76 -2.42 -9.11
N GLU A 64 -0.08 -1.70 -9.86
CA GLU A 64 0.42 -0.60 -10.70
C GLU A 64 0.95 0.56 -9.86
N GLY A 65 0.29 0.88 -8.74
CA GLY A 65 0.78 1.85 -7.76
C GLY A 65 2.18 1.53 -7.26
N LEU A 66 2.44 0.30 -6.82
CA LEU A 66 3.77 -0.15 -6.37
C LEU A 66 4.84 -0.08 -7.45
N LYS A 67 4.45 -0.08 -8.73
CA LYS A 67 5.38 0.01 -9.86
C LYS A 67 5.74 1.47 -10.18
N THR A 68 4.81 2.40 -10.01
CA THR A 68 4.95 3.81 -10.39
C THR A 68 5.26 4.74 -9.21
N MET A 69 5.05 4.26 -7.98
CA MET A 69 5.28 5.02 -6.76
C MET A 69 6.77 5.36 -6.59
N ASP A 70 7.04 6.63 -6.34
CA ASP A 70 8.35 7.07 -5.91
C ASP A 70 8.51 6.86 -4.40
N PHE A 71 9.36 5.88 -4.05
CA PHE A 71 9.67 5.55 -2.66
C PHE A 71 10.65 6.54 -2.02
N ALA A 72 11.39 7.34 -2.79
CA ALA A 72 12.30 8.35 -2.24
C ALA A 72 11.54 9.47 -1.50
N GLU A 73 10.36 9.83 -1.98
CA GLU A 73 9.48 10.80 -1.31
C GLU A 73 8.97 10.31 0.06
N LEU A 74 8.96 8.99 0.28
CA LEU A 74 8.51 8.38 1.54
C LEU A 74 9.58 8.42 2.64
N THR A 75 10.87 8.57 2.27
CA THR A 75 12.02 8.46 3.20
C THR A 75 12.63 9.81 3.60
N GLN A 76 12.24 10.91 2.95
CA GLN A 76 12.91 12.22 3.03
C GLN A 76 12.90 12.94 4.39
N SER A 77 12.23 12.39 5.42
CA SER A 77 12.18 13.02 6.76
C SER A 77 13.23 12.52 7.75
N VAL A 78 14.15 11.63 7.35
CA VAL A 78 15.24 11.15 8.22
C VAL A 78 16.54 11.85 7.84
N VAL A 79 16.62 13.14 8.13
CA VAL A 79 17.90 13.83 8.34
C VAL A 79 17.92 14.18 9.82
N LEU A 80 18.70 13.42 10.60
CA LEU A 80 19.18 13.84 11.91
C LEU A 80 20.28 14.88 11.74
#